data_AF-A0A927GKZ6-F1
#
_entry.id   AF-A0A927GKZ6-F1
#
_cell.length_a   1.000
_cell.length_b   1.000
_cell.length_c   1.000
_cell.angle_alpha   90.00
_cell.angle_beta   90.00
_cell.angle_gamma   90.00
#
_symmetry.space_group_name_H-M   'P 1'
#
loop_
_entity.id
_entity.type
_entity.pdbx_description
1 polymer ?
#
loop_
_entity_poly.entity_id
_entity_poly.type
_entity_poly.pdbx_seq_one_letter_code
_entity_poly.pdbx_strand_id
1 'polypeptide(L)'
;MLNSLFLIGSFGTTEMLLILFVIILLFGAKRIPELFRGMGQGVREFKDATKQPEQPQYRDQPAAPSPPPYQQQGYAPQGGASQPGYAQPTPPVFNPNDPNNQPRQ
;
A
#
# COMPACT_ATOMS: atom_id res chain seq x y z
N MET A 1 20.75 -20.38 -42.67
CA MET A 1 19.88 -21.32 -41.92
C MET A 1 19.71 -20.90 -40.44
N LEU A 2 19.63 -19.60 -40.13
CA LEU A 2 19.33 -19.11 -38.75
C LEU A 2 18.05 -18.26 -38.68
N ASN A 3 17.46 -17.87 -39.81
CA ASN A 3 16.33 -16.96 -39.85
C ASN A 3 14.99 -17.62 -39.46
N SER A 4 14.87 -18.95 -39.58
CA SER A 4 13.61 -19.65 -39.29
C SER A 4 13.34 -19.82 -37.79
N LEU A 5 14.37 -19.73 -36.92
CA LEU A 5 14.20 -19.82 -35.47
C LEU A 5 13.72 -18.50 -34.84
N PHE A 6 14.10 -17.36 -35.42
CA PHE A 6 13.59 -16.05 -34.99
C PHE A 6 12.07 -15.96 -35.14
N LEU A 7 11.51 -16.64 -36.14
CA LEU A 7 10.09 -16.60 -36.47
C LEU A 7 9.20 -17.49 -35.57
N ILE A 8 9.78 -18.43 -34.81
CA ILE A 8 9.03 -19.41 -34.00
C ILE A 8 9.28 -19.22 -32.50
N GLY A 9 10.47 -18.73 -32.10
CA GLY A 9 10.84 -18.46 -30.71
C GLY A 9 10.73 -16.99 -30.28
N SER A 10 10.55 -16.08 -31.23
CA SER A 10 10.35 -14.65 -30.96
C SER A 10 8.91 -14.31 -31.31
N PHE A 11 7.96 -14.53 -30.39
CA PHE A 11 6.79 -13.64 -30.35
C PHE A 11 7.31 -12.26 -29.95
N GLY A 12 8.04 -11.65 -30.88
CA GLY A 12 8.83 -10.46 -30.66
C GLY A 12 8.04 -9.24 -31.07
N THR A 13 8.65 -8.09 -30.83
CA THR A 13 8.11 -6.79 -31.22
C THR A 13 7.70 -6.77 -32.70
N THR A 14 8.41 -7.50 -33.57
CA THR A 14 8.16 -7.57 -35.02
C THR A 14 6.80 -8.18 -35.37
N GLU A 15 6.45 -9.33 -34.81
CA GLU A 15 5.17 -10.02 -35.04
C GLU A 15 4.00 -9.16 -34.53
N MET A 16 4.16 -8.54 -33.36
CA MET A 16 3.18 -7.59 -32.82
C MET A 16 3.00 -6.37 -33.74
N LEU A 17 4.10 -5.86 -34.32
CA LEU A 17 4.07 -4.75 -35.28
C LEU A 17 3.36 -5.16 -36.59
N LEU A 18 3.60 -6.38 -37.08
CA LEU A 18 2.93 -6.91 -38.27
C LEU A 18 1.42 -7.07 -38.05
N ILE A 19 1.01 -7.63 -36.92
CA ILE A 19 -0.42 -7.76 -36.57
C ILE A 19 -1.06 -6.38 -36.45
N LEU A 20 -0.40 -5.45 -35.75
CA LEU A 20 -0.88 -4.06 -35.63
C LEU A 20 -0.99 -3.38 -36.99
N PHE A 21 -0.03 -3.62 -37.89
CA PHE A 21 -0.06 -3.09 -39.25
C PHE A 21 -1.25 -3.61 -40.05
N VAL A 22 -1.56 -4.92 -39.97
CA VAL A 22 -2.75 -5.51 -40.61
C VAL A 22 -4.04 -4.91 -40.04
N ILE A 23 -4.15 -4.76 -38.72
CA ILE A 23 -5.32 -4.12 -38.08
C ILE A 23 -5.48 -2.68 -38.56
N ILE A 24 -4.38 -1.92 -38.68
CA ILE A 24 -4.38 -0.56 -39.21
C ILE A 24 -4.83 -0.52 -40.67
N LEU A 25 -4.48 -1.51 -41.50
CA LEU A 25 -4.95 -1.56 -42.89
C LEU A 25 -6.45 -1.87 -42.97
N LEU A 26 -6.96 -2.75 -42.11
CA LEU A 26 -8.38 -3.12 -42.11
C LEU A 26 -9.29 -2.02 -41.56
N PHE A 27 -8.92 -1.43 -40.43
CA PHE A 27 -9.74 -0.43 -39.74
C PHE A 27 -9.32 1.01 -40.06
N GLY A 28 -8.10 1.23 -40.56
CA GLY A 28 -7.51 2.55 -40.76
C GLY A 28 -6.81 3.07 -39.50
N ALA A 29 -5.66 3.75 -39.69
CA ALA A 29 -4.86 4.33 -38.60
C ALA A 29 -5.63 5.35 -37.74
N LYS A 30 -6.72 5.93 -38.27
CA LYS A 30 -7.56 6.90 -37.58
C LYS A 30 -8.58 6.28 -36.62
N ARG A 31 -8.99 5.02 -36.82
CA ARG A 31 -10.04 4.38 -36.00
C ARG A 31 -9.53 3.92 -34.64
N ILE A 32 -8.30 3.42 -34.58
CA ILE A 32 -7.65 2.98 -33.34
C ILE A 32 -7.61 4.10 -32.27
N PRO A 33 -7.09 5.33 -32.55
CA PRO A 33 -7.07 6.40 -31.56
C PRO A 33 -8.47 6.94 -31.21
N GLU A 34 -9.43 6.85 -32.14
CA GLU A 34 -10.82 7.24 -31.90
C GLU A 34 -11.49 6.30 -30.87
N LEU A 35 -11.30 4.98 -31.02
CA LEU A 35 -11.76 3.97 -30.08
C LEU A 35 -11.10 4.12 -28.70
N PHE A 36 -9.78 4.33 -28.67
CA PHE A 36 -9.06 4.53 -27.41
C PHE A 36 -9.48 5.81 -26.69
N ARG A 37 -9.79 6.90 -27.40
CA ARG A 37 -10.30 8.12 -26.79
C ARG A 37 -11.65 7.89 -26.12
N GLY A 38 -12.58 7.21 -26.79
CA GLY A 38 -13.89 6.86 -26.21
C GLY A 38 -13.76 5.94 -24.98
N MET A 39 -12.91 4.91 -25.08
CA MET A 39 -12.65 4.00 -23.96
C MET A 39 -11.98 4.71 -22.76
N GLY A 40 -10.99 5.57 -23.03
CA GLY A 40 -10.27 6.31 -22.00
C GLY A 40 -11.14 7.32 -21.25
N GLN A 41 -12.10 7.94 -21.94
CA GLN A 41 -13.11 8.80 -21.31
C GLN A 41 -14.00 7.99 -20.36
N GLY A 42 -14.54 6.84 -20.81
CA GLY A 42 -15.35 5.97 -19.95
C GLY A 42 -14.60 5.46 -18.72
N VAL A 43 -13.33 5.06 -18.86
CA VAL A 43 -12.49 4.65 -17.71
C VAL A 43 -12.23 5.81 -16.75
N ARG A 44 -12.04 7.04 -17.27
CA ARG A 44 -11.83 8.23 -16.45
C ARG A 44 -13.08 8.56 -15.63
N GLU A 45 -14.24 8.59 -16.27
CA GLU A 45 -15.52 8.84 -15.61
C GLU A 45 -15.85 7.75 -14.59
N PHE A 46 -15.59 6.48 -14.92
CA PHE A 46 -15.75 5.36 -13.99
C PHE A 46 -14.88 5.52 -12.74
N LYS A 47 -13.60 5.89 -12.92
CA LYS A 47 -12.69 6.14 -11.81
C LYS A 47 -13.14 7.34 -10.97
N ASP A 48 -13.60 8.41 -11.60
CA ASP A 48 -14.06 9.60 -10.90
C ASP A 48 -15.37 9.36 -10.13
N ALA A 49 -16.29 8.54 -10.66
CA ALA A 49 -17.50 8.11 -9.97
C ALA A 49 -17.20 7.15 -8.79
N THR A 50 -16.14 6.35 -8.90
CA THR A 50 -15.72 5.42 -7.83
C THR A 50 -14.91 6.10 -6.73
N LYS A 51 -14.38 7.31 -6.97
CA LYS A 51 -13.82 8.14 -5.89
C LYS A 51 -14.97 8.57 -5.00
N GLN A 52 -15.11 7.92 -3.84
CA GLN A 52 -15.94 8.47 -2.77
C GLN A 52 -15.46 9.89 -2.48
N PRO A 53 -16.36 10.87 -2.31
CA PRO A 53 -15.95 12.18 -1.82
C PRO A 53 -15.21 11.92 -0.52
N GLU A 54 -13.96 12.36 -0.45
CA GLU A 54 -13.22 12.36 0.81
C GLU A 54 -14.14 13.09 1.79
N GLN A 55 -14.64 12.35 2.78
CA GLN A 55 -15.34 12.99 3.90
C GLN A 55 -14.38 14.09 4.36
N PRO A 56 -14.84 15.34 4.52
CA PRO A 56 -13.99 16.40 5.01
C PRO A 56 -13.33 15.85 6.27
N GLN A 57 -12.02 15.57 6.17
CA GLN A 57 -11.25 15.25 7.35
C GLN A 57 -11.44 16.48 8.22
N TYR A 58 -12.16 16.33 9.33
CA TYR A 58 -12.07 17.22 10.47
C TYR A 58 -10.62 17.17 10.95
N ARG A 59 -9.72 17.81 10.21
CA ARG A 59 -8.30 17.99 10.52
C ARG A 59 -8.08 19.21 11.43
N ASP A 60 -9.16 19.86 11.85
CA ASP A 60 -9.17 20.90 12.87
C ASP A 60 -9.54 20.32 14.25
N GLN A 61 -9.11 19.08 14.56
CA GLN A 61 -9.02 18.67 15.95
C GLN A 61 -7.79 19.38 16.52
N PRO A 62 -7.93 20.33 17.49
CA PRO A 62 -6.77 20.91 18.14
C PRO A 62 -5.93 19.74 18.65
N ALA A 63 -4.67 19.69 18.25
CA ALA A 63 -3.78 18.63 18.65
C ALA A 63 -3.93 18.44 20.17
N ALA A 64 -4.44 17.29 20.59
CA ALA A 64 -4.33 16.89 21.99
C ALA A 64 -2.83 17.01 22.32
N PRO A 65 -2.46 17.64 23.45
CA PRO A 65 -1.07 17.90 23.77
C PRO A 65 -0.30 16.58 23.65
N SER A 66 0.70 16.57 22.76
CA SER A 66 1.54 15.40 22.54
C SER A 66 2.15 14.97 23.87
N PRO A 67 2.09 13.67 24.24
CA PRO A 67 2.79 13.20 25.43
C PRO A 67 4.28 13.58 25.31
N PRO A 68 4.93 14.01 26.41
CA PRO A 68 6.32 14.45 26.36
C PRO A 68 7.20 13.34 25.79
N PRO A 69 8.22 13.68 24.98
CA PRO A 69 9.12 12.69 24.41
C PRO A 69 9.77 11.92 25.56
N TYR A 70 9.54 10.61 25.60
CA TYR A 70 10.27 9.72 26.49
C TYR A 70 11.76 9.91 26.18
N GLN A 71 12.48 10.58 27.09
CA GLN A 71 13.91 10.74 26.97
C GLN A 71 14.52 9.33 27.04
N GLN A 72 15.08 8.89 25.92
CA GLN A 72 15.85 7.65 25.84
C GLN A 72 17.08 7.81 26.72
N GLN A 73 16.96 7.42 27.98
CA GLN A 73 18.05 7.38 28.93
C GLN A 73 18.91 6.15 28.60
N GLY A 74 20.15 6.40 28.17
CA GLY A 74 21.02 5.43 27.54
C GLY A 74 21.31 4.20 28.40
N TYR A 75 21.00 3.02 27.87
CA TYR A 75 21.54 1.76 28.35
C TYR A 75 22.94 1.58 27.74
N ALA A 76 23.98 1.73 28.55
CA ALA A 76 25.34 1.32 28.19
C ALA A 76 25.45 -0.22 28.15
N PRO A 77 26.28 -0.81 27.28
CA PRO A 77 26.40 -2.25 27.18
C PRO A 77 27.28 -2.80 28.31
N GLN A 78 26.70 -3.59 29.22
CA GLN A 78 27.47 -4.48 30.09
C GLN A 78 27.17 -5.92 29.69
N GLY A 79 28.19 -6.58 29.14
CA GLY A 79 28.11 -7.95 28.67
C GLY A 79 28.06 -8.97 29.80
N GLY A 80 27.67 -10.19 29.42
CA GLY A 80 28.09 -11.41 30.09
C GLY A 80 27.14 -12.03 31.11
N ALA A 81 26.61 -13.20 30.72
CA ALA A 81 26.26 -14.36 31.54
C ALA A 81 24.85 -14.46 32.19
N SER A 82 24.10 -15.41 31.61
CA SER A 82 23.14 -16.36 32.24
C SER A 82 21.92 -15.83 33.00
N GLN A 83 20.75 -16.05 32.38
CA GLN A 83 19.44 -16.08 33.04
C GLN A 83 19.33 -17.23 34.05
N PRO A 84 18.78 -16.96 35.24
CA PRO A 84 17.85 -17.87 35.90
C PRO A 84 16.47 -17.20 35.97
N GLY A 85 15.42 -17.94 35.61
CA GLY A 85 14.05 -17.43 35.50
C GLY A 85 13.53 -16.79 36.79
N TYR A 86 13.10 -15.53 36.70
CA TYR A 86 12.29 -14.85 37.69
C TYR A 86 10.90 -14.65 37.08
N ALA A 87 9.88 -15.21 37.74
CA ALA A 87 8.49 -14.97 37.38
C ALA A 87 8.24 -13.46 37.33
N GLN A 88 7.69 -12.95 36.23
CA GLN A 88 7.23 -11.57 36.17
C GLN A 88 6.23 -11.36 37.31
N PRO A 89 6.41 -10.35 38.18
CA PRO A 89 5.33 -9.91 39.06
C PRO A 89 4.18 -9.50 38.17
N THR A 90 3.04 -10.20 38.24
CA THR A 90 1.83 -9.77 37.54
C THR A 90 1.52 -8.35 37.96
N PRO A 91 1.29 -7.42 37.02
CA PRO A 91 1.02 -6.04 37.38
C PRO A 91 -0.27 -5.98 38.22
N PRO A 92 -0.32 -5.08 39.22
CA PRO A 92 -1.51 -4.93 40.05
C PRO A 92 -2.75 -4.65 39.21
N VAL A 93 -3.78 -5.51 39.35
CA VAL A 93 -5.05 -5.35 38.64
C VAL A 93 -5.87 -4.29 39.34
N PHE A 94 -6.03 -3.16 38.67
CA PHE A 94 -6.79 -2.02 39.13
C PHE A 94 -8.29 -2.24 38.87
N ASN A 95 -9.14 -2.12 39.90
CA ASN A 95 -10.59 -2.22 39.77
C ASN A 95 -11.22 -0.81 39.68
N PRO A 96 -11.75 -0.40 38.52
CA PRO A 96 -12.31 0.95 38.32
C PRO A 96 -13.54 1.28 39.17
N ASN A 97 -14.16 0.26 39.77
CA ASN A 97 -15.35 0.42 40.61
C ASN A 97 -15.04 0.41 42.12
N ASP A 98 -13.75 0.37 42.50
CA ASP A 98 -13.35 0.48 43.90
C ASP A 98 -13.28 1.97 44.32
N PRO A 99 -14.10 2.43 45.29
CA PRO A 99 -14.12 3.85 45.69
C PRO A 99 -12.79 4.32 46.29
N ASN A 100 -11.93 3.40 46.73
CA ASN A 100 -10.61 3.70 47.30
C ASN A 100 -9.45 3.44 46.32
N ASN A 101 -9.76 2.95 45.11
CA ASN A 101 -8.81 2.87 44.00
C ASN A 101 -7.54 2.05 44.28
N GLN A 102 -7.64 1.00 45.11
CA GLN A 102 -6.49 0.19 45.52
C GLN A 102 -6.30 -1.04 44.62
N PRO A 103 -5.04 -1.42 44.32
CA PRO A 103 -4.78 -2.67 43.63
C PRO A 103 -5.08 -3.87 44.54
N ARG A 104 -5.81 -4.86 44.02
CA ARG A 104 -6.03 -6.13 44.73
C ARG A 104 -4.70 -6.90 44.75
N GLN A 105 -4.26 -7.32 45.94
CA GLN A 105 -3.07 -8.17 46.13
C GLN A 105 -3.40 -9.64 45.88
#